data_AF-A0A924XUY0-F1
#
_entry.id   AF-A0A924XUY0-F1
#
_cell.length_a   1.000
_cell.length_b   1.000
_cell.length_c   1.000
_cell.angle_alpha   90.00
_cell.angle_beta   90.00
_cell.angle_gamma   90.00
#
_symmetry.space_group_name_H-M   'P 1'
#
loop_
_entity.id
_entity.type
_entity.pdbx_description
1 polymer ?
#
loop_
_entity_poly.entity_id
_entity_poly.type
_entity_poly.pdbx_seq_one_letter_code
_entity_poly.pdbx_strand_id
1 'polypeptide(L)'
;MQCPRKTGIAVLFLALIFASGVVVIAPAEAKPPSRKIRRAVLKNRLASVRANAHKTRTELKQAKREEAQIHADLLAIRAKVTATRDKLSTTKARLVRTRTEQRKAQAALAVYQKRLKAREISLAKRMAANYRQGPVRYASVLLASRSMGDLLTRGRFVRGVMEYDAKLITEIKADRQAVLTWKRTIDAKAAQIEAEKCELAERQAEEAKDAIAERTLLAEAKAKRAELEDELDALQEDSSAIADRIRALSETLDGRARRLIAFTGKFVRPVPGGITSGFGTRFHPILHRSRLHAGCDFGGGHGTAIVSVASGTVVYAGTMRGYGNVVVVDHGGGIST
;
A
#
# COMPACT_ATOMS: atom_id res chain seq x y z
N MET A 1 -53.87 1.73 -6.95
CA MET A 1 -54.92 0.71 -6.73
C MET A 1 -54.35 -0.30 -5.75
N GLN A 2 -54.97 -0.75 -4.68
CA GLN A 2 -56.23 -0.43 -4.03
C GLN A 2 -56.13 -1.14 -2.66
N CYS A 3 -56.40 -0.40 -1.60
CA CYS A 3 -56.68 -0.95 -0.28
C CYS A 3 -58.09 -1.56 -0.31
N PRO A 4 -58.35 -2.75 0.28
CA PRO A 4 -59.68 -3.12 0.74
C PRO A 4 -59.76 -2.88 2.25
N ARG A 5 -60.50 -1.85 2.71
CA ARG A 5 -61.93 -1.89 3.11
C ARG A 5 -62.24 -3.01 4.12
N LYS A 6 -62.35 -2.67 5.40
CA LYS A 6 -63.60 -2.25 6.11
C LYS A 6 -64.66 -3.35 6.18
N THR A 7 -64.94 -3.81 7.40
CA THR A 7 -66.31 -4.02 7.91
C THR A 7 -66.29 -3.95 9.43
N GLY A 8 -67.06 -3.02 9.99
CA GLY A 8 -67.41 -3.01 11.40
C GLY A 8 -68.64 -3.87 11.66
N ILE A 9 -68.71 -4.47 12.84
CA ILE A 9 -69.95 -4.92 13.48
C ILE A 9 -69.84 -4.56 14.96
N ALA A 10 -70.80 -3.75 15.41
CA ALA A 10 -71.06 -3.45 16.81
C ALA A 10 -71.90 -4.57 17.42
N VAL A 11 -71.53 -5.08 18.61
CA VAL A 11 -72.44 -5.83 19.49
C VAL A 11 -72.19 -5.43 20.94
N LEU A 12 -73.18 -4.69 21.46
CA LEU A 12 -73.87 -4.78 22.73
C LEU A 12 -73.12 -5.17 24.03
N PHE A 13 -73.27 -4.27 25.00
CA PHE A 13 -73.00 -4.38 26.43
C PHE A 13 -73.46 -5.69 27.08
N LEU A 14 -72.60 -6.28 27.92
CA LEU A 14 -73.02 -6.94 29.15
C LEU A 14 -71.99 -6.65 30.26
N ALA A 15 -72.45 -5.93 31.28
CA ALA A 15 -71.70 -5.59 32.47
C ALA A 15 -71.49 -6.83 33.34
N LEU A 16 -70.25 -7.11 33.73
CA LEU A 16 -69.94 -8.00 34.84
C LEU A 16 -68.73 -7.43 35.59
N ILE A 17 -69.05 -6.97 36.80
CA ILE A 17 -68.16 -6.36 37.77
C ILE A 17 -67.19 -7.44 38.26
N PHE A 18 -65.90 -7.28 37.98
CA PHE A 18 -64.83 -7.95 38.74
C PHE A 18 -63.84 -6.89 39.20
N ALA A 19 -63.91 -6.57 40.49
CA ALA A 19 -62.95 -5.75 41.19
C ALA A 19 -61.63 -6.53 41.31
N SER A 20 -60.61 -6.11 40.55
CA SER A 20 -59.22 -6.36 40.91
C SER A 20 -58.47 -5.03 40.82
N GLY A 21 -57.97 -4.58 41.97
CA GLY A 21 -57.25 -3.32 42.10
C GLY A 21 -55.95 -3.37 41.31
N VAL A 22 -55.92 -2.67 40.17
CA VAL A 22 -54.67 -2.27 39.54
C VAL A 22 -54.16 -1.06 40.33
N VAL A 23 -53.24 -1.33 41.25
CA VAL A 23 -52.41 -0.29 41.85
C VAL A 23 -51.52 0.26 40.72
N VAL A 24 -51.88 1.43 40.22
CA VAL A 24 -50.99 2.22 39.36
C VAL A 24 -49.87 2.73 40.27
N ILE A 25 -48.76 1.99 40.32
CA ILE A 25 -47.51 2.49 40.90
C ILE A 25 -46.98 3.53 39.92
N ALA A 26 -47.24 4.81 40.22
CA ALA A 26 -46.56 5.90 39.55
C ALA A 26 -45.04 5.69 39.65
N PRO A 27 -44.26 5.88 38.58
CA PRO A 27 -42.82 5.81 38.69
C PRO A 27 -42.40 6.93 39.63
N ALA A 28 -41.81 6.56 40.77
CA ALA A 28 -41.22 7.53 41.67
C ALA A 28 -40.14 8.29 40.89
N GLU A 29 -40.38 9.57 40.60
CA GLU A 29 -39.37 10.46 40.05
C GLU A 29 -38.18 10.49 41.03
N ALA A 30 -37.12 9.78 40.68
CA ALA A 30 -35.87 9.84 41.41
C ALA A 30 -35.36 11.29 41.40
N LYS A 31 -35.28 11.91 42.58
CA LYS A 31 -34.73 13.27 42.74
C LYS A 31 -33.38 13.36 42.01
N PRO A 32 -33.13 14.42 41.23
CA PRO A 32 -31.89 14.58 40.52
C PRO A 32 -30.69 14.57 41.48
N PRO A 33 -29.49 14.24 40.99
CA PRO A 33 -28.34 13.98 41.81
C PRO A 33 -27.98 15.18 42.65
N SER A 34 -27.40 14.94 43.83
CA SER A 34 -26.74 16.02 44.54
C SER A 34 -25.68 16.64 43.61
N ARG A 35 -25.74 17.97 43.41
CA ARG A 35 -24.88 18.69 42.45
C ARG A 35 -23.39 18.42 42.66
N LYS A 36 -22.96 18.17 43.91
CA LYS A 36 -21.56 17.81 44.23
C LYS A 36 -21.13 16.48 43.63
N ILE A 37 -22.02 15.51 43.48
CA ILE A 37 -21.68 14.20 42.93
C ILE A 37 -21.58 14.25 41.42
N ARG A 38 -22.51 14.97 40.77
CA ARG A 38 -22.34 15.36 39.36
C ARG A 38 -20.98 16.02 39.15
N ARG A 39 -20.57 16.91 40.05
CA ARG A 39 -19.26 17.58 40.00
C ARG A 39 -18.09 16.64 40.26
N ALA A 40 -18.18 15.70 41.20
CA ALA A 40 -17.13 14.72 41.50
C ALA A 40 -16.92 13.75 40.32
N VAL A 41 -18.00 13.21 39.76
CA VAL A 41 -17.97 12.35 38.57
C VAL A 41 -17.36 13.09 37.38
N LEU A 42 -17.78 14.33 37.13
CA LEU A 42 -17.20 15.15 36.05
C LEU A 42 -15.73 15.48 36.29
N LYS A 43 -15.29 15.69 37.55
CA LYS A 43 -13.87 15.90 37.88
C LYS A 43 -13.02 14.67 37.61
N ASN A 44 -13.50 13.48 37.98
CA ASN A 44 -12.79 12.23 37.70
C ASN A 44 -12.71 11.97 36.18
N ARG A 45 -13.82 12.24 35.46
CA ARG A 45 -13.83 12.17 34.00
C ARG A 45 -12.85 13.16 33.38
N LEU A 46 -12.82 14.42 33.84
CA LEU A 46 -11.87 15.44 33.39
C LEU A 46 -10.42 15.01 33.61
N ALA A 47 -10.12 14.41 34.77
CA ALA A 47 -8.79 13.89 35.07
C ALA A 47 -8.39 12.76 34.09
N SER A 48 -9.31 11.83 33.80
CA SER A 48 -9.06 10.75 32.83
C SER A 48 -8.87 11.26 31.39
N VAL A 49 -9.67 12.24 30.95
CA VAL A 49 -9.55 12.85 29.62
C VAL A 49 -8.23 13.62 29.50
N ARG A 50 -7.82 14.36 30.54
CA ARG A 50 -6.52 15.05 30.57
C ARG A 50 -5.35 14.08 30.56
N ALA A 51 -5.43 12.97 31.28
CA ALA A 51 -4.41 11.94 31.27
C ALA A 51 -4.26 11.31 29.87
N ASN A 52 -5.37 11.01 29.21
CA ASN A 52 -5.38 10.53 27.83
C ASN A 52 -4.81 11.59 26.86
N ALA A 53 -5.23 12.86 26.98
CA ALA A 53 -4.71 13.94 26.14
C ALA A 53 -3.20 14.14 26.31
N HIS A 54 -2.68 14.01 27.53
CA HIS A 54 -1.24 14.05 27.78
C HIS A 54 -0.52 12.89 27.09
N LYS A 55 -1.06 11.68 27.19
CA LYS A 55 -0.53 10.50 26.53
C LYS A 55 -0.54 10.64 25.00
N THR A 56 -1.68 10.96 24.40
CA THR A 56 -1.81 11.20 22.94
C THR A 56 -0.84 12.28 22.47
N ARG A 57 -0.63 13.34 23.28
CA ARG A 57 0.37 14.38 22.97
C ARG A 57 1.81 13.84 22.98
N THR A 58 2.16 12.93 23.88
CA THR A 58 3.48 12.28 23.86
C THR A 58 3.66 11.36 22.65
N GLU A 59 2.63 10.59 22.30
CA GLU A 59 2.62 9.73 21.12
C GLU A 59 2.70 10.55 19.83
N LEU A 60 2.00 11.70 19.75
CA LEU A 60 2.08 12.62 18.62
C LEU A 60 3.49 13.21 18.45
N LYS A 61 4.15 13.60 19.55
CA LYS A 61 5.55 14.06 19.49
C LYS A 61 6.48 12.98 18.96
N GLN A 62 6.27 11.73 19.39
CA GLN A 62 7.05 10.60 18.92
C GLN A 62 6.77 10.29 17.45
N ALA A 63 5.52 10.27 17.02
CA ALA A 63 5.13 10.07 15.62
C ALA A 63 5.69 11.17 14.70
N LYS A 64 5.70 12.44 15.13
CA LYS A 64 6.34 13.54 14.38
C LYS A 64 7.86 13.35 14.23
N ARG A 65 8.53 12.81 15.25
CA ARG A 65 9.96 12.47 15.17
C ARG A 65 10.21 11.30 14.24
N GLU A 66 9.39 10.25 14.31
CA GLU A 66 9.43 9.10 13.41
C GLU A 66 9.23 9.53 11.95
N GLU A 67 8.24 10.38 11.67
CA GLU A 67 8.02 10.92 10.33
C GLU A 67 9.23 11.74 9.83
N ALA A 68 9.82 12.58 10.69
CA ALA A 68 11.03 13.33 10.32
C ALA A 68 12.21 12.41 10.01
N GLN A 69 12.38 11.32 10.78
CA GLN A 69 13.40 10.31 10.51
C GLN A 69 13.14 9.57 9.20
N ILE A 70 11.89 9.14 8.95
CA ILE A 70 11.48 8.55 7.67
C ILE A 70 11.80 9.51 6.53
N HIS A 71 11.49 10.80 6.69
CA HIS A 71 11.80 11.81 5.68
C HIS A 71 13.31 11.93 5.39
N ALA A 72 14.16 11.79 6.41
CA ALA A 72 15.61 11.76 6.26
C ALA A 72 16.08 10.47 5.57
N ASP A 73 15.56 9.31 5.97
CA ASP A 73 15.91 8.01 5.38
C ASP A 73 15.50 7.94 3.89
N LEU A 74 14.40 8.60 3.53
CA LEU A 74 13.96 8.75 2.14
C LEU A 74 14.93 9.52 1.26
N LEU A 75 15.82 10.36 1.82
CA LEU A 75 16.86 11.01 1.01
C LEU A 75 17.80 9.99 0.39
N ALA A 76 18.14 8.92 1.12
CA ALA A 76 18.96 7.84 0.60
C ALA A 76 18.23 7.03 -0.50
N ILE A 77 16.92 6.76 -0.31
CA ILE A 77 16.10 6.08 -1.32
C ILE A 77 15.97 6.95 -2.58
N ARG A 78 15.71 8.25 -2.44
CA ARG A 78 15.64 9.19 -3.57
C ARG A 78 16.95 9.26 -4.34
N ALA A 79 18.09 9.28 -3.64
CA ALA A 79 19.41 9.23 -4.28
C ALA A 79 19.65 7.91 -5.05
N LYS A 80 19.14 6.78 -4.53
CA LYS A 80 19.16 5.49 -5.28
C LYS A 80 18.26 5.53 -6.51
N VAL A 81 17.06 6.12 -6.40
CA VAL A 81 16.12 6.28 -7.51
C VAL A 81 16.73 7.17 -8.61
N THR A 82 17.36 8.29 -8.28
CA THR A 82 18.03 9.15 -9.27
C THR A 82 19.20 8.41 -9.94
N ALA A 83 20.06 7.73 -9.16
CA ALA A 83 21.14 6.93 -9.73
C ALA A 83 20.62 5.81 -10.64
N THR A 84 19.49 5.20 -10.32
CA THR A 84 18.84 4.17 -11.15
C THR A 84 18.26 4.77 -12.43
N ARG A 85 17.67 5.97 -12.38
CA ARG A 85 17.21 6.70 -13.56
C ARG A 85 18.34 7.05 -14.52
N ASP A 86 19.49 7.46 -14.01
CA ASP A 86 20.68 7.74 -14.84
C ASP A 86 21.20 6.46 -15.51
N LYS A 87 21.22 5.35 -14.78
CA LYS A 87 21.53 4.02 -15.32
C LYS A 87 20.51 3.58 -16.38
N LEU A 88 19.22 3.86 -16.18
CA LEU A 88 18.18 3.57 -17.17
C LEU A 88 18.40 4.40 -18.44
N SER A 89 18.71 5.69 -18.30
CA SER A 89 19.01 6.57 -19.43
C SER A 89 20.20 6.07 -20.25
N THR A 90 21.30 5.74 -19.59
CA THR A 90 22.50 5.20 -20.24
C THR A 90 22.25 3.83 -20.90
N THR A 91 21.46 2.96 -20.26
CA THR A 91 21.07 1.65 -20.84
C THR A 91 20.19 1.82 -22.07
N LYS A 92 19.21 2.75 -22.04
CA LYS A 92 18.38 3.08 -23.20
C LYS A 92 19.22 3.61 -24.36
N ALA A 93 20.18 4.50 -24.09
CA ALA A 93 21.09 5.03 -25.11
C ALA A 93 21.96 3.90 -25.71
N ARG A 94 22.47 2.99 -24.88
CA ARG A 94 23.21 1.80 -25.33
C ARG A 94 22.34 0.90 -26.22
N LEU A 95 21.10 0.62 -25.82
CA LEU A 95 20.14 -0.16 -26.61
C LEU A 95 19.86 0.45 -27.99
N VAL A 96 19.66 1.77 -28.04
CA VAL A 96 19.49 2.49 -29.32
C VAL A 96 20.74 2.33 -30.17
N ARG A 97 21.93 2.54 -29.62
CA ARG A 97 23.20 2.37 -30.33
C ARG A 97 23.36 0.94 -30.86
N THR A 98 23.19 -0.08 -30.03
CA THR A 98 23.30 -1.50 -30.43
C THR A 98 22.33 -1.85 -31.56
N ARG A 99 21.08 -1.35 -31.51
CA ARG A 99 20.10 -1.51 -32.59
C ARG A 99 20.55 -0.83 -33.89
N THR A 100 21.12 0.37 -33.81
CA THR A 100 21.64 1.05 -35.01
C THR A 100 22.80 0.29 -35.63
N GLU A 101 23.72 -0.26 -34.82
CA GLU A 101 24.83 -1.09 -35.29
C GLU A 101 24.32 -2.39 -35.93
N GLN A 102 23.31 -3.04 -35.34
CA GLN A 102 22.68 -4.23 -35.92
C GLN A 102 22.04 -3.93 -37.29
N ARG A 103 21.34 -2.80 -37.44
CA ARG A 103 20.77 -2.37 -38.73
C ARG A 103 21.85 -2.13 -39.79
N LYS A 104 22.96 -1.49 -39.42
CA LYS A 104 24.12 -1.31 -40.32
C LYS A 104 24.71 -2.65 -40.74
N ALA A 105 24.85 -3.60 -39.82
CA ALA A 105 25.34 -4.95 -40.10
C ALA A 105 24.39 -5.73 -41.05
N GLN A 106 23.07 -5.61 -40.86
CA GLN A 106 22.07 -6.19 -41.75
C GLN A 106 22.14 -5.60 -43.17
N ALA A 107 22.32 -4.29 -43.29
CA ALA A 107 22.51 -3.63 -44.59
C ALA A 107 23.81 -4.10 -45.28
N ALA A 108 24.91 -4.21 -44.54
CA ALA A 108 26.16 -4.76 -45.06
C ALA A 108 25.98 -6.21 -45.54
N LEU A 109 25.35 -7.06 -44.72
CA LEU A 109 25.06 -8.44 -45.08
C LEU A 109 24.29 -8.54 -46.41
N ALA A 110 23.27 -7.71 -46.61
CA ALA A 110 22.49 -7.68 -47.84
C ALA A 110 23.35 -7.32 -49.09
N VAL A 111 24.31 -6.40 -48.93
CA VAL A 111 25.27 -6.06 -50.01
C VAL A 111 26.16 -7.25 -50.35
N TYR A 112 26.76 -7.89 -49.34
CA TYR A 112 27.63 -9.06 -49.54
C TYR A 112 26.86 -10.25 -50.14
N GLN A 113 25.62 -10.49 -49.72
CA GLN A 113 24.77 -11.54 -50.29
C GLN A 113 24.46 -11.30 -51.77
N LYS A 114 24.12 -10.06 -52.15
CA LYS A 114 23.89 -9.69 -53.56
C LYS A 114 25.16 -9.88 -54.39
N ARG A 115 26.31 -9.44 -53.86
CA ARG A 115 27.62 -9.57 -54.54
C ARG A 115 28.03 -11.03 -54.71
N LEU A 116 27.87 -11.84 -53.67
CA LEU A 116 28.14 -13.27 -53.70
C LEU A 116 27.30 -13.97 -54.77
N LYS A 117 25.98 -13.72 -54.79
CA LYS A 117 25.07 -14.30 -55.79
C LYS A 117 25.47 -13.92 -57.21
N ALA A 118 25.82 -12.65 -57.45
CA ALA A 118 26.27 -12.21 -58.77
C ALA A 118 27.57 -12.90 -59.21
N ARG A 119 28.55 -13.03 -58.30
CA ARG A 119 29.83 -13.72 -58.58
C ARG A 119 29.64 -15.22 -58.80
N GLU A 120 28.78 -15.87 -58.03
CA GLU A 120 28.45 -17.30 -58.20
C GLU A 120 27.78 -17.56 -59.56
N ILE A 121 26.88 -16.68 -60.01
CA ILE A 121 26.28 -16.76 -61.35
C ILE A 121 27.36 -16.61 -62.44
N SER A 122 28.28 -15.66 -62.30
CA SER A 122 29.39 -15.46 -63.25
C SER A 122 30.31 -16.68 -63.31
N LEU A 123 30.66 -17.26 -62.16
CA LEU A 123 31.47 -18.47 -62.09
C LEU A 123 30.74 -19.65 -62.75
N ALA A 124 29.44 -19.84 -62.44
CA ALA A 124 28.63 -20.91 -63.02
C ALA A 124 28.54 -20.81 -64.56
N LYS A 125 28.33 -19.60 -65.11
CA LYS A 125 28.35 -19.37 -66.57
C LYS A 125 29.68 -19.76 -67.20
N ARG A 126 30.80 -19.44 -66.56
CA ARG A 126 32.15 -19.77 -67.04
C ARG A 126 32.44 -21.26 -66.97
N MET A 127 32.07 -21.92 -65.86
CA MET A 127 32.19 -23.37 -65.73
C MET A 127 31.34 -24.11 -66.77
N ALA A 128 30.11 -23.65 -67.02
CA ALA A 128 29.24 -24.21 -68.06
C ALA A 128 29.81 -24.02 -69.47
N ALA A 129 30.39 -22.85 -69.77
CA ALA A 129 31.05 -22.59 -71.05
C ALA A 129 32.27 -23.52 -71.25
N ASN A 130 33.12 -23.65 -70.22
CA ASN A 130 34.27 -24.56 -70.24
C ASN A 130 33.82 -26.03 -70.44
N TYR A 131 32.74 -26.46 -69.79
CA TYR A 131 32.21 -27.82 -69.93
C TYR A 131 31.66 -28.10 -71.35
N ARG A 132 30.88 -27.16 -71.91
CA ARG A 132 30.26 -27.30 -73.25
C ARG A 132 31.26 -27.35 -74.39
N GLN A 133 32.40 -26.68 -74.24
CA GLN A 133 33.46 -26.71 -75.25
C GLN A 133 34.25 -28.04 -75.23
N GLY A 134 33.94 -28.95 -74.30
CA GLY A 134 34.72 -30.18 -74.07
C GLY A 134 36.02 -29.89 -73.32
N PRO A 135 36.92 -30.87 -73.12
CA PRO A 135 38.22 -30.65 -72.52
C PRO A 135 39.15 -29.88 -73.49
N VAL A 136 38.80 -28.63 -73.85
CA VAL A 136 39.73 -27.69 -74.46
C VAL A 136 40.73 -27.33 -73.37
N ARG A 137 41.81 -28.09 -73.33
CA ARG A 137 42.95 -27.77 -72.47
C ARG A 137 43.48 -26.43 -72.92
N TYR A 138 43.76 -25.50 -72.02
CA TYR A 138 44.46 -24.26 -72.39
C TYR A 138 45.73 -24.54 -73.23
N ALA A 139 46.34 -25.71 -73.02
CA ALA A 139 47.39 -26.27 -73.87
C ALA A 139 47.02 -26.43 -75.35
N SER A 140 45.81 -26.88 -75.71
CA SER A 140 45.38 -27.00 -77.12
C SER A 140 45.20 -25.64 -77.79
N VAL A 141 44.77 -24.62 -77.06
CA VAL A 141 44.70 -23.23 -77.56
C VAL A 141 46.09 -22.69 -77.90
N LEU A 142 47.09 -23.01 -77.08
CA LEU A 142 48.49 -22.64 -77.30
C LEU A 142 49.17 -23.46 -78.41
N LEU A 143 48.91 -24.77 -78.47
CA LEU A 143 49.47 -25.69 -79.47
C LEU A 143 48.88 -25.48 -80.87
N ALA A 144 47.67 -24.94 -80.99
CA ALA A 144 47.06 -24.56 -82.26
C ALA A 144 47.57 -23.22 -82.83
N SER A 145 48.68 -22.68 -82.31
CA SER A 145 49.29 -21.44 -82.79
C SER A 145 50.04 -21.66 -84.11
N ARG A 146 49.97 -20.69 -85.03
CA ARG A 146 50.58 -20.80 -86.37
C ARG A 146 51.93 -20.08 -86.50
N SER A 147 52.29 -19.25 -85.51
CA SER A 147 53.54 -18.49 -85.47
C SER A 147 53.93 -18.14 -84.03
N MET A 148 55.18 -17.73 -83.82
CA MET A 148 55.66 -17.27 -82.51
C MET A 148 54.85 -16.07 -81.98
N GLY A 149 54.45 -15.13 -82.85
CA GLY A 149 53.60 -14.00 -82.47
C GLY A 149 52.18 -14.39 -82.04
N ASP A 150 51.59 -15.38 -82.72
CA ASP A 150 50.27 -15.94 -82.36
C ASP A 150 50.33 -16.68 -81.01
N LEU A 151 51.40 -17.46 -80.78
CA LEU A 151 51.63 -18.14 -79.50
C LEU A 151 51.73 -17.16 -78.33
N LEU A 152 52.49 -16.06 -78.47
CA LEU A 152 52.63 -15.04 -77.42
C LEU A 152 51.29 -14.34 -77.11
N THR A 153 50.50 -14.04 -78.14
CA THR A 153 49.20 -13.37 -77.98
C THR A 153 48.19 -14.29 -77.28
N ARG A 154 48.10 -15.56 -77.71
CA ARG A 154 47.25 -16.56 -77.05
C ARG A 154 47.72 -16.87 -75.63
N GLY A 155 49.03 -16.91 -75.40
CA GLY A 155 49.64 -17.07 -74.07
C GLY A 155 49.22 -15.97 -73.09
N ARG A 156 49.26 -14.70 -73.52
CA ARG A 156 48.77 -13.58 -72.71
C ARG A 156 47.28 -13.66 -72.43
N PHE A 157 46.47 -14.03 -73.43
CA PHE A 157 45.03 -14.18 -73.26
C PHE A 157 44.68 -15.29 -72.25
N VAL A 158 45.26 -16.49 -72.41
CA VAL A 158 45.06 -17.62 -71.50
C VAL A 158 45.45 -17.24 -70.07
N ARG A 159 46.60 -16.57 -69.90
CA ARG A 159 47.04 -16.08 -68.58
C ARG A 159 46.02 -15.12 -67.96
N GLY A 160 45.55 -14.13 -68.71
CA GLY A 160 44.55 -13.17 -68.22
C GLY A 160 43.23 -13.83 -67.83
N VAL A 161 42.78 -14.85 -68.57
CA VAL A 161 41.60 -15.66 -68.24
C VAL A 161 41.80 -16.42 -66.93
N MET A 162 42.95 -17.10 -66.76
CA MET A 162 43.28 -17.84 -65.54
C MET A 162 43.42 -16.93 -64.32
N GLU A 163 44.07 -15.77 -64.46
CA GLU A 163 44.19 -14.78 -63.39
C GLU A 163 42.81 -14.23 -62.98
N TYR A 164 41.93 -13.96 -63.94
CA TYR A 164 40.56 -13.55 -63.67
C TYR A 164 39.77 -14.63 -62.92
N ASP A 165 39.87 -15.90 -63.35
CA ASP A 165 39.17 -17.02 -62.70
C ASP A 165 39.68 -17.27 -61.27
N ALA A 166 41.00 -17.24 -61.08
CA ALA A 166 41.60 -17.32 -59.77
C ALA A 166 41.11 -16.19 -58.86
N LYS A 167 41.08 -14.95 -59.36
CA LYS A 167 40.57 -13.79 -58.64
C LYS A 167 39.08 -13.91 -58.30
N LEU A 168 38.25 -14.39 -59.23
CA LEU A 168 36.82 -14.61 -58.99
C LEU A 168 36.59 -15.63 -57.87
N ILE A 169 37.34 -16.73 -57.86
CA ILE A 169 37.23 -17.76 -56.82
C ILE A 169 37.68 -17.22 -55.46
N THR A 170 38.78 -16.47 -55.39
CA THR A 170 39.25 -15.87 -54.13
C THR A 170 38.26 -14.83 -53.60
N GLU A 171 37.67 -14.01 -54.48
CA GLU A 171 36.63 -13.06 -54.13
C GLU A 171 35.34 -13.73 -53.62
N ILE A 172 34.91 -14.84 -54.23
CA ILE A 172 33.76 -15.63 -53.75
C ILE A 172 34.04 -16.21 -52.37
N LYS A 173 35.24 -16.76 -52.14
CA LYS A 173 35.65 -17.27 -50.82
C LYS A 173 35.62 -16.15 -49.77
N ALA A 174 36.16 -14.98 -50.10
CA ALA A 174 36.15 -13.83 -49.22
C ALA A 174 34.72 -13.34 -48.90
N ASP A 175 33.83 -13.30 -49.90
CA ASP A 175 32.42 -12.92 -49.70
C ASP A 175 31.66 -13.93 -48.85
N ARG A 176 31.85 -15.24 -49.07
CA ARG A 176 31.24 -16.28 -48.23
C ARG A 176 31.67 -16.13 -46.78
N GLN A 177 32.97 -15.89 -46.54
CA GLN A 177 33.48 -15.66 -45.21
C GLN A 177 32.88 -14.39 -44.59
N ALA A 178 32.78 -13.31 -45.36
CA ALA A 178 32.15 -12.07 -44.90
C ALA A 178 30.67 -12.25 -44.55
N VAL A 179 29.92 -13.02 -45.34
CA VAL A 179 28.51 -13.35 -45.04
C VAL A 179 28.41 -14.12 -43.72
N LEU A 180 29.28 -15.09 -43.48
CA LEU A 180 29.31 -15.86 -42.23
C LEU A 180 29.67 -14.97 -41.03
N THR A 181 30.66 -14.09 -41.16
CA THR A 181 31.05 -13.18 -40.07
C THR A 181 29.95 -12.18 -39.75
N TRP A 182 29.34 -11.55 -40.77
CA TRP A 182 28.23 -10.62 -40.56
C TRP A 182 27.00 -11.27 -39.93
N LYS A 183 26.66 -12.52 -40.32
CA LYS A 183 25.60 -13.29 -39.64
C LYS A 183 25.91 -13.46 -38.15
N ARG A 184 27.12 -13.93 -37.81
CA ARG A 184 27.55 -14.06 -36.40
C ARG A 184 27.51 -12.72 -35.66
N THR A 185 27.90 -11.62 -36.30
CA THR A 185 27.79 -10.27 -35.71
C THR A 185 26.34 -9.89 -35.44
N ILE A 186 25.41 -10.17 -36.35
CA ILE A 186 23.99 -9.89 -36.16
C ILE A 186 23.41 -10.71 -35.01
N ASP A 187 23.77 -12.01 -34.92
CA ASP A 187 23.33 -12.90 -33.85
C ASP A 187 23.86 -12.42 -32.49
N ALA A 188 25.15 -12.05 -32.43
CA ALA A 188 25.76 -11.48 -31.23
C ALA A 188 25.09 -10.16 -30.81
N LYS A 189 24.74 -9.28 -31.77
CA LYS A 189 24.03 -8.04 -31.49
C LYS A 189 22.58 -8.28 -31.06
N ALA A 190 21.92 -9.31 -31.59
CA ALA A 190 20.58 -9.72 -31.14
C ALA A 190 20.61 -10.19 -29.68
N ALA A 191 21.58 -11.04 -29.32
CA ALA A 191 21.78 -11.46 -27.93
C ALA A 191 22.09 -10.27 -27.01
N GLN A 192 22.94 -9.34 -27.46
CA GLN A 192 23.24 -8.11 -26.71
C GLN A 192 21.98 -7.24 -26.49
N ILE A 193 21.12 -7.11 -27.49
CA ILE A 193 19.85 -6.35 -27.39
C ILE A 193 18.91 -7.00 -26.39
N GLU A 194 18.77 -8.33 -26.39
CA GLU A 194 17.90 -9.01 -25.43
C GLU A 194 18.45 -8.89 -24.00
N ALA A 195 19.77 -9.00 -23.80
CA ALA A 195 20.40 -8.75 -22.51
C ALA A 195 20.14 -7.31 -22.02
N GLU A 196 20.33 -6.31 -22.88
CA GLU A 196 20.09 -4.89 -22.55
C GLU A 196 18.60 -4.60 -22.25
N LYS A 197 17.66 -5.31 -22.90
CA LYS A 197 16.23 -5.22 -22.58
C LYS A 197 15.90 -5.84 -21.23
N CYS A 198 16.47 -7.00 -20.92
CA CYS A 198 16.28 -7.67 -19.62
C CYS A 198 16.78 -6.78 -18.49
N GLU A 199 18.00 -6.26 -18.63
CA GLU A 199 18.63 -5.31 -17.71
C GLU A 199 17.79 -4.02 -17.54
N LEU A 200 17.18 -3.53 -18.62
CA LEU A 200 16.26 -2.38 -18.57
C LEU A 200 15.00 -2.69 -17.76
N ALA A 201 14.37 -3.84 -18.01
CA ALA A 201 13.15 -4.27 -17.32
C ALA A 201 13.39 -4.47 -15.82
N GLU A 202 14.51 -5.10 -15.45
CA GLU A 202 14.90 -5.28 -14.05
C GLU A 202 15.06 -3.94 -13.33
N ARG A 203 15.74 -2.98 -13.95
CA ARG A 203 15.93 -1.65 -13.35
C ARG A 203 14.64 -0.84 -13.26
N GLN A 204 13.74 -0.97 -14.24
CA GLN A 204 12.42 -0.34 -14.17
C GLN A 204 11.57 -0.95 -13.05
N ALA A 205 11.66 -2.26 -12.84
CA ALA A 205 10.99 -2.92 -11.73
C ALA A 205 11.57 -2.45 -10.38
N GLU A 206 12.89 -2.30 -10.27
CA GLU A 206 13.53 -1.80 -9.06
C GLU A 206 13.14 -0.35 -8.75
N GLU A 207 13.17 0.54 -9.75
CA GLU A 207 12.72 1.93 -9.60
C GLU A 207 11.24 1.99 -9.14
N ALA A 208 10.38 1.13 -9.70
CA ALA A 208 8.97 1.08 -9.32
C ALA A 208 8.78 0.60 -7.87
N LYS A 209 9.55 -0.39 -7.41
CA LYS A 209 9.53 -0.85 -6.01
C LYS A 209 9.96 0.26 -5.06
N ASP A 210 11.07 0.95 -5.36
CA ASP A 210 11.57 2.05 -4.54
C ASP A 210 10.54 3.20 -4.48
N ALA A 211 9.91 3.55 -5.60
CA ALA A 211 8.88 4.59 -5.65
C ALA A 211 7.62 4.21 -4.87
N ILE A 212 7.21 2.94 -4.90
CA ILE A 212 6.08 2.44 -4.10
C ILE A 212 6.43 2.49 -2.62
N ALA A 213 7.61 1.99 -2.23
CA ALA A 213 8.07 1.98 -0.84
C ALA A 213 8.13 3.40 -0.25
N GLU A 214 8.64 4.37 -1.02
CA GLU A 214 8.63 5.78 -0.61
C GLU A 214 7.20 6.28 -0.35
N ARG A 215 6.27 6.00 -1.29
CA ARG A 215 4.89 6.45 -1.19
C ARG A 215 4.15 5.81 -0.01
N THR A 216 4.33 4.52 0.24
CA THR A 216 3.66 3.80 1.32
C THR A 216 4.15 4.26 2.68
N LEU A 217 5.47 4.33 2.88
CA LEU A 217 6.07 4.78 4.15
C LEU A 217 5.62 6.20 4.53
N LEU A 218 5.61 7.12 3.56
CA LEU A 218 5.12 8.49 3.80
C LEU A 218 3.62 8.53 4.10
N ALA A 219 2.81 7.75 3.38
CA ALA A 219 1.37 7.72 3.58
C ALA A 219 1.02 7.19 4.98
N GLU A 220 1.66 6.10 5.40
CA GLU A 220 1.46 5.49 6.72
C GLU A 220 1.88 6.44 7.86
N ALA A 221 3.05 7.08 7.74
CA ALA A 221 3.54 8.03 8.74
C ALA A 221 2.60 9.25 8.88
N LYS A 222 2.15 9.81 7.74
CA LYS A 222 1.22 10.95 7.73
C LYS A 222 -0.17 10.57 8.27
N ALA A 223 -0.67 9.39 7.93
CA ALA A 223 -1.95 8.90 8.44
C ALA A 223 -1.92 8.72 9.97
N LYS A 224 -0.86 8.11 10.50
CA LYS A 224 -0.65 7.94 11.95
C LYS A 224 -0.58 9.29 12.68
N ARG A 225 0.09 10.29 12.09
CA ARG A 225 0.14 11.65 12.65
C ARG A 225 -1.25 12.30 12.66
N ALA A 226 -1.97 12.26 11.54
CA ALA A 226 -3.29 12.87 11.40
C ALA A 226 -4.29 12.25 12.40
N GLU A 227 -4.31 10.92 12.55
CA GLU A 227 -5.17 10.24 13.52
C GLU A 227 -4.89 10.69 14.97
N LEU A 228 -3.61 10.87 15.33
CA LEU A 228 -3.21 11.36 16.65
C LEU A 228 -3.55 12.85 16.88
N GLU A 229 -3.53 13.67 15.81
CA GLU A 229 -3.94 15.07 15.86
C GLU A 229 -5.46 15.16 16.07
N ASP A 230 -6.25 14.44 15.28
CA ASP A 230 -7.71 14.39 15.40
C ASP A 230 -8.16 13.87 16.79
N GLU A 231 -7.50 12.83 17.32
CA GLU A 231 -7.80 12.32 18.67
C GLU A 231 -7.46 13.35 19.75
N LEU A 232 -6.35 14.07 19.61
CA LEU A 232 -5.94 15.09 20.58
C LEU A 232 -6.96 16.24 20.61
N ASP A 233 -7.44 16.68 19.45
CA ASP A 233 -8.43 17.74 19.32
C ASP A 233 -9.77 17.31 19.95
N ALA A 234 -10.25 16.10 19.66
CA ALA A 234 -11.46 15.55 20.28
C ALA A 234 -11.36 15.44 21.81
N LEU A 235 -10.20 15.04 22.34
CA LEU A 235 -9.97 14.99 23.80
C LEU A 235 -9.90 16.39 24.43
N GLN A 236 -9.40 17.39 23.71
CA GLN A 236 -9.39 18.78 24.17
C GLN A 236 -10.80 19.36 24.20
N GLU A 237 -11.60 19.11 23.18
CA GLU A 237 -13.03 19.46 23.15
C GLU A 237 -13.78 18.82 24.32
N ASP A 238 -13.64 17.50 24.52
CA ASP A 238 -14.25 16.78 25.64
C ASP A 238 -13.81 17.38 27.00
N SER A 239 -12.53 17.71 27.16
CA SER A 239 -12.01 18.34 28.37
C SER A 239 -12.64 19.73 28.60
N SER A 240 -12.80 20.55 27.55
CA SER A 240 -13.41 21.88 27.64
C SER A 240 -14.88 21.80 28.03
N ALA A 241 -15.65 20.93 27.36
CA ALA A 241 -17.07 20.72 27.64
C ALA A 241 -17.32 20.21 29.07
N ILE A 242 -16.48 19.29 29.57
CA ILE A 242 -16.55 18.82 30.95
C ILE A 242 -16.21 19.95 31.93
N ALA A 243 -15.20 20.77 31.63
CA ALA A 243 -14.81 21.90 32.47
C ALA A 243 -15.93 22.95 32.59
N ASP A 244 -16.61 23.27 31.48
CA ASP A 244 -17.74 24.20 31.47
C ASP A 244 -18.93 23.63 32.24
N ARG A 245 -19.18 22.32 32.14
CA ARG A 245 -20.22 21.66 32.94
C ARG A 245 -19.90 21.69 34.43
N ILE A 246 -18.63 21.54 34.81
CA ILE A 246 -18.18 21.69 36.20
C ILE A 246 -18.38 23.13 36.69
N ARG A 247 -18.10 24.14 35.86
CA ARG A 247 -18.27 25.56 36.18
C ARG A 247 -19.74 25.91 36.42
N ALA A 248 -20.63 25.51 35.51
CA ALA A 248 -22.08 25.69 35.66
C ALA A 248 -22.65 25.01 36.93
N LEU A 249 -22.06 23.88 37.36
CA LEU A 249 -22.44 23.21 38.60
C LEU A 249 -21.88 23.86 39.87
N SER A 250 -20.92 24.78 39.75
CA SER A 250 -20.22 25.41 40.89
C SER A 250 -20.86 26.71 41.39
N GLU A 251 -21.78 27.30 40.64
CA GLU A 251 -22.37 28.62 40.90
C GLU A 251 -23.62 28.61 41.82
N THR A 252 -23.96 27.49 42.47
CA THR A 252 -25.20 27.39 43.30
C THR A 252 -24.95 26.77 44.69
N LEU A 253 -25.43 27.47 45.73
CA LEU A 253 -24.92 27.46 47.12
C LEU A 253 -25.52 26.39 48.08
N ASP A 254 -26.33 25.43 47.64
CA ASP A 254 -27.16 24.62 48.56
C ASP A 254 -26.51 23.34 49.14
N GLY A 255 -25.22 23.08 48.87
CA GLY A 255 -24.57 21.82 49.20
C GLY A 255 -23.97 21.68 50.61
N ARG A 256 -24.28 22.56 51.57
CA ARG A 256 -23.60 22.60 52.88
C ARG A 256 -24.09 21.54 53.89
N ALA A 257 -25.37 21.19 53.88
CA ALA A 257 -26.00 20.39 54.95
C ALA A 257 -25.61 18.88 54.98
N ARG A 258 -25.30 18.24 53.84
CA ARG A 258 -24.95 16.79 53.79
C ARG A 258 -23.46 16.46 53.96
N ARG A 259 -22.61 17.47 54.18
CA ARG A 259 -21.15 17.32 54.25
C ARG A 259 -20.66 16.77 55.60
N LEU A 260 -21.51 16.77 56.62
CA LEU A 260 -21.18 16.43 58.01
C LEU A 260 -21.42 14.95 58.35
N ILE A 261 -22.01 14.17 57.44
CA ILE A 261 -22.21 12.73 57.64
C ILE A 261 -21.04 12.01 56.98
N ALA A 262 -20.05 11.59 57.78
CA ALA A 262 -18.97 10.74 57.32
C ALA A 262 -19.53 9.36 56.91
N PHE A 263 -19.07 8.84 55.77
CA PHE A 263 -19.41 7.49 55.35
C PHE A 263 -18.66 6.48 56.24
N THR A 264 -19.39 5.68 56.99
CA THR A 264 -18.85 4.65 57.91
C THR A 264 -19.12 3.22 57.44
N GLY A 265 -19.71 3.05 56.24
CA GLY A 265 -20.12 1.75 55.70
C GLY A 265 -18.99 0.95 55.03
N LYS A 266 -19.16 -0.37 54.96
CA LYS A 266 -18.34 -1.25 54.10
C LYS A 266 -19.01 -1.36 52.72
N PHE A 267 -18.22 -1.38 51.65
CA PHE A 267 -18.76 -1.65 50.31
C PHE A 267 -19.04 -3.15 50.13
N VAL A 268 -20.21 -3.46 49.61
CA VAL A 268 -20.57 -4.78 49.07
C VAL A 268 -20.33 -4.81 47.57
N ARG A 269 -20.22 -6.02 46.99
CA ARG A 269 -20.08 -6.15 45.53
C ARG A 269 -21.41 -5.83 44.85
N PRO A 270 -21.39 -5.07 43.73
CA PRO A 270 -22.61 -4.66 43.04
C PRO A 270 -23.26 -5.77 42.22
N VAL A 271 -22.50 -6.79 41.82
CA VAL A 271 -22.99 -8.00 41.14
C VAL A 271 -22.22 -9.23 41.65
N PRO A 272 -22.81 -10.43 41.59
CA PRO A 272 -22.17 -11.67 42.05
C PRO A 272 -20.98 -12.11 41.18
N GLY A 273 -20.82 -11.57 39.97
CA GLY A 273 -19.73 -11.98 39.07
C GLY A 273 -18.36 -11.37 39.39
N GLY A 274 -17.33 -12.00 38.82
CA GLY A 274 -15.92 -11.61 38.94
C GLY A 274 -15.61 -10.23 38.36
N ILE A 275 -14.51 -9.62 38.82
CA ILE A 275 -13.94 -8.45 38.13
C ILE A 275 -13.44 -8.94 36.77
N THR A 276 -14.03 -8.44 35.70
CA THR A 276 -13.60 -8.71 34.33
C THR A 276 -12.54 -7.71 33.86
N SER A 277 -12.54 -6.49 34.43
CA SER A 277 -11.50 -5.51 34.15
C SER A 277 -11.28 -4.55 35.33
N GLY A 278 -10.04 -4.44 35.81
CA GLY A 278 -9.70 -3.57 36.94
C GLY A 278 -9.55 -2.08 36.56
N PHE A 279 -9.39 -1.25 37.59
CA PHE A 279 -8.96 0.14 37.46
C PHE A 279 -7.49 0.20 37.02
N GLY A 280 -7.18 1.08 36.07
CA GLY A 280 -5.81 1.29 35.59
C GLY A 280 -5.70 1.27 34.07
N THR A 281 -4.48 1.32 33.56
CA THR A 281 -4.24 1.38 32.11
C THR A 281 -4.45 0.01 31.48
N ARG A 282 -5.33 -0.09 30.48
CA ARG A 282 -5.62 -1.34 29.76
C ARG A 282 -5.49 -1.18 28.25
N PHE A 283 -5.09 -2.25 27.58
CA PHE A 283 -5.01 -2.31 26.12
C PHE A 283 -6.41 -2.33 25.50
N HIS A 284 -6.70 -1.39 24.62
CA HIS A 284 -7.98 -1.30 23.92
C HIS A 284 -7.93 -2.18 22.66
N PRO A 285 -8.78 -3.22 22.53
CA PRO A 285 -8.64 -4.23 21.48
C PRO A 285 -8.98 -3.71 20.07
N ILE A 286 -9.77 -2.64 19.94
CA ILE A 286 -10.17 -2.09 18.64
C ILE A 286 -9.16 -1.03 18.16
N LEU A 287 -8.58 -0.29 19.10
CA LEU A 287 -7.69 0.84 18.80
C LEU A 287 -6.20 0.45 18.94
N HIS A 288 -5.94 -0.78 19.37
CA HIS A 288 -4.61 -1.35 19.64
C HIS A 288 -3.69 -0.45 20.48
N ARG A 289 -4.25 0.31 21.42
CA ARG A 289 -3.52 1.27 22.28
C ARG A 289 -3.99 1.19 23.72
N SER A 290 -3.08 1.48 24.65
CA SER A 290 -3.38 1.41 26.08
C SER A 290 -4.10 2.68 26.58
N ARG A 291 -5.28 2.58 27.19
CA ARG A 291 -6.05 3.72 27.73
C ARG A 291 -6.33 3.52 29.21
N LEU A 292 -6.44 4.62 29.96
CA LEU A 292 -6.81 4.56 31.37
C LEU A 292 -8.29 4.14 31.52
N HIS A 293 -8.52 3.02 32.20
CA HIS A 293 -9.83 2.59 32.66
C HIS A 293 -10.08 3.16 34.06
N ALA A 294 -10.86 4.24 34.13
CA ALA A 294 -11.17 4.95 35.37
C ALA A 294 -12.32 4.30 36.17
N GLY A 295 -12.37 2.96 36.20
CA GLY A 295 -13.43 2.18 36.84
C GLY A 295 -13.06 0.70 36.96
N CYS A 296 -13.96 -0.11 37.49
CA CYS A 296 -13.82 -1.56 37.59
C CYS A 296 -15.05 -2.22 36.97
N ASP A 297 -14.83 -3.12 36.00
CA ASP A 297 -15.89 -3.85 35.30
C ASP A 297 -16.12 -5.19 36.01
N PHE A 298 -17.38 -5.48 36.28
CA PHE A 298 -17.81 -6.75 36.86
C PHE A 298 -18.67 -7.52 35.86
N GLY A 299 -18.42 -8.81 35.70
CA GLY A 299 -19.19 -9.66 34.81
C GLY A 299 -20.58 -9.96 35.37
N GLY A 300 -21.58 -10.03 34.50
CA GLY A 300 -22.94 -10.45 34.84
C GLY A 300 -23.72 -10.83 33.58
N GLY A 301 -24.60 -11.84 33.67
CA GLY A 301 -25.51 -12.20 32.59
C GLY A 301 -26.58 -11.12 32.38
N HIS A 302 -27.22 -11.11 31.21
CA HIS A 302 -28.32 -10.18 30.94
C HIS A 302 -29.44 -10.36 31.99
N GLY A 303 -29.93 -9.24 32.55
CA GLY A 303 -30.96 -9.26 33.59
C GLY A 303 -30.45 -9.49 35.02
N THR A 304 -29.14 -9.65 35.24
CA THR A 304 -28.57 -9.73 36.60
C THR A 304 -28.90 -8.46 37.37
N ALA A 305 -29.49 -8.59 38.56
CA ALA A 305 -29.76 -7.47 39.43
C ALA A 305 -28.46 -6.81 39.89
N ILE A 306 -28.36 -5.50 39.70
CA ILE A 306 -27.24 -4.68 40.19
C ILE A 306 -27.66 -4.11 41.53
N VAL A 307 -26.92 -4.41 42.59
CA VAL A 307 -27.17 -3.89 43.95
C VAL A 307 -26.29 -2.68 44.22
N SER A 308 -26.78 -1.77 45.07
CA SER A 308 -25.96 -0.65 45.53
C SER A 308 -24.85 -1.16 46.45
N VAL A 309 -23.63 -0.66 46.25
CA VAL A 309 -22.46 -1.11 47.02
C VAL A 309 -22.51 -0.67 48.49
N ALA A 310 -23.36 0.29 48.84
CA ALA A 310 -23.61 0.65 50.23
C ALA A 310 -24.95 1.40 50.34
N SER A 311 -25.43 1.62 51.57
CA SER A 311 -26.60 2.49 51.79
C SER A 311 -26.33 3.87 51.21
N GLY A 312 -27.30 4.38 50.45
CA GLY A 312 -27.13 5.66 49.77
C GLY A 312 -28.40 6.11 49.07
N THR A 313 -28.33 7.30 48.49
CA THR A 313 -29.42 7.86 47.70
C THR A 313 -29.05 7.79 46.24
N VAL A 314 -29.91 7.22 45.39
CA VAL A 314 -29.73 7.36 43.93
C VAL A 314 -29.76 8.84 43.62
N VAL A 315 -28.65 9.29 43.07
CA VAL A 315 -28.47 10.67 42.69
C VAL A 315 -28.61 10.74 41.18
N TYR A 316 -27.95 9.93 40.36
CA TYR A 316 -28.12 9.94 38.90
C TYR A 316 -28.75 8.65 38.37
N ALA A 317 -29.61 8.76 37.37
CA ALA A 317 -30.07 7.65 36.54
C ALA A 317 -30.32 8.17 35.12
N GLY A 318 -29.59 7.64 34.13
CA GLY A 318 -29.75 8.02 32.73
C GLY A 318 -28.56 7.62 31.85
N THR A 319 -28.60 7.95 30.56
CA THR A 319 -27.51 7.63 29.63
C THR A 319 -26.35 8.61 29.72
N MET A 320 -25.11 8.12 29.60
CA MET A 320 -23.90 8.93 29.49
C MET A 320 -23.04 8.43 28.33
N ARG A 321 -22.64 9.35 27.43
CA ARG A 321 -21.80 9.02 26.26
C ARG A 321 -20.50 8.33 26.72
N GLY A 322 -20.27 7.11 26.24
CA GLY A 322 -19.11 6.27 26.59
C GLY A 322 -19.33 5.30 27.77
N TYR A 323 -20.37 5.48 28.59
CA TYR A 323 -20.69 4.61 29.73
C TYR A 323 -22.05 3.90 29.61
N GLY A 324 -22.87 4.26 28.62
CA GLY A 324 -24.19 3.67 28.44
C GLY A 324 -25.18 4.13 29.51
N ASN A 325 -26.01 3.22 30.02
CA ASN A 325 -26.92 3.50 31.12
C ASN A 325 -26.14 3.58 32.44
N VAL A 326 -26.21 4.73 33.11
CA VAL A 326 -25.46 4.99 34.34
C VAL A 326 -26.43 5.32 35.47
N VAL A 327 -26.22 4.65 36.60
CA VAL A 327 -26.80 5.00 37.90
C VAL A 327 -25.66 5.44 38.81
N VAL A 328 -25.82 6.54 39.53
CA VAL A 328 -24.85 7.00 40.54
C VAL A 328 -25.57 7.12 41.87
N VAL A 329 -24.96 6.57 42.93
CA VAL A 329 -25.48 6.55 44.30
C VAL A 329 -24.57 7.37 45.22
N ASP A 330 -25.16 8.26 46.02
CA ASP A 330 -24.49 9.03 47.07
C ASP A 330 -24.48 8.25 48.37
N HIS A 331 -23.30 8.01 48.92
CA HIS A 331 -23.15 7.33 50.21
C HIS A 331 -22.86 8.30 51.37
N GLY A 332 -22.78 9.61 51.12
CA GLY A 332 -22.33 10.60 52.10
C GLY A 332 -20.80 10.72 52.16
N GLY A 333 -20.27 11.63 52.98
CA GLY A 333 -18.82 11.83 53.13
C GLY A 333 -18.05 12.27 51.87
N GLY A 334 -18.75 12.59 50.77
CA GLY A 334 -18.13 12.87 49.47
C GLY A 334 -17.83 11.63 48.62
N ILE A 335 -18.35 10.46 49.01
CA ILE A 335 -18.19 9.20 48.28
C ILE A 335 -19.45 8.89 47.47
N SER A 336 -19.25 8.53 46.20
CA SER A 336 -20.30 8.05 45.30
C SER A 336 -19.79 6.91 44.44
N THR A 337 -20.69 6.01 44.04
CA THR A 337 -20.44 4.97 43.04
C THR A 337 -21.46 5.04 41.94
#